data_AF-A0A2M7RUT8-F1
#
_entry.id   AF-A0A2M7RUT8-F1
#
_cell.length_a   1.000
_cell.length_b   1.000
_cell.length_c   1.000
_cell.angle_alpha   90.00
_cell.angle_beta   90.00
_cell.angle_gamma   90.00
#
_symmetry.space_group_name_H-M   'P 1'
#
loop_
_entity.id
_entity.type
_entity.pdbx_description
1 polymer ?
#
loop_
_entity_poly.entity_id
_entity_poly.type
_entity_poly.pdbx_seq_one_letter_code
_entity_poly.pdbx_strand_id
1 'polypeptide(L)'
;IYGDFNNNGTFVANSGNVTLKGESINNINGSTNQDMFDLTIDNVNGAIINSGSIDLRGTLKVGIATGNFNTNNALTLISDSAGTARIDELTTKCKYTLNMSDAYGDSWNGGFITAYIDNVPVGDFFAKRANSSSDIYVPAGAVLRLQYTAGNYENENSYTLSLNSTVVFSNGPTPTVGTNVFSTTASCSFFNPITGNIVMQRYIDAGATNWRFVTSAVTGGTLAELSSTFITSGFPGADFPNWPTAANPWPSIYFYDETVPGIQDNGFMPATNISNVIGVGEGIWVWSGDTIIGTQPFNMNITGPPNVGNINLPISYTNSGLPADDGWNMVGNPYPSSIDWDSPNITKNGVNNAIYIWNPDLEQFASYVGG
;
A
#
# COMPACT_ATOMS: atom_id res chain seq x y z
N ILE A 1 -20.46 8.51 -0.19
CA ILE A 1 -20.79 9.35 0.98
C ILE A 1 -20.07 10.68 0.80
N TYR A 2 -20.81 11.80 0.82
CA TYR A 2 -20.25 13.15 0.57
C TYR A 2 -19.89 13.94 1.86
N GLY A 3 -20.24 13.40 3.03
CA GLY A 3 -19.92 13.95 4.36
C GLY A 3 -19.47 12.83 5.31
N ASP A 4 -19.75 12.93 6.59
CA ASP A 4 -19.34 11.90 7.56
C ASP A 4 -20.11 10.59 7.39
N PHE A 5 -19.43 9.46 7.62
CA PHE A 5 -20.10 8.17 7.83
C PHE A 5 -20.38 8.04 9.33
N ASN A 6 -21.65 8.13 9.72
CA ASN A 6 -22.08 7.95 11.10
C ASN A 6 -22.90 6.66 11.21
N ASN A 7 -22.34 5.62 11.83
CA ASN A 7 -23.06 4.39 12.08
C ASN A 7 -22.82 3.85 13.50
N ASN A 8 -23.84 3.93 14.34
CA ASN A 8 -23.79 3.42 15.71
C ASN A 8 -24.31 1.96 15.81
N GLY A 9 -24.71 1.35 14.69
CA GLY A 9 -25.02 -0.07 14.59
C GLY A 9 -23.92 -0.86 13.90
N THR A 10 -24.22 -2.11 13.57
CA THR A 10 -23.34 -2.96 12.74
C THR A 10 -23.61 -2.67 11.27
N PHE A 11 -22.59 -2.23 10.53
CA PHE A 11 -22.60 -2.27 9.06
C PHE A 11 -21.97 -3.57 8.59
N VAL A 12 -22.62 -4.28 7.66
CA VAL A 12 -22.09 -5.47 7.00
C VAL A 12 -22.30 -5.30 5.50
N ALA A 13 -21.23 -4.92 4.79
CA ALA A 13 -21.33 -4.51 3.38
C ALA A 13 -21.61 -5.66 2.39
N ASN A 14 -21.57 -6.92 2.84
CA ASN A 14 -21.47 -8.11 1.97
C ASN A 14 -20.31 -7.99 0.99
N SER A 15 -20.56 -7.60 -0.26
CA SER A 15 -19.56 -7.40 -1.32
C SER A 15 -19.53 -5.97 -1.86
N GLY A 16 -20.12 -5.01 -1.14
CA GLY A 16 -20.27 -3.62 -1.58
C GLY A 16 -19.04 -2.75 -1.35
N ASN A 17 -18.88 -1.72 -2.17
CA ASN A 17 -17.87 -0.68 -2.01
C ASN A 17 -18.45 0.56 -1.32
N VAL A 18 -17.88 0.92 -0.17
CA VAL A 18 -18.12 2.21 0.48
C VAL A 18 -17.15 3.23 -0.09
N THR A 19 -17.67 4.22 -0.84
CA THR A 19 -16.85 5.32 -1.36
C THR A 19 -17.06 6.61 -0.56
N LEU A 20 -15.99 7.17 -0.03
CA LEU A 20 -15.97 8.47 0.67
C LEU A 20 -15.48 9.57 -0.28
N LYS A 21 -16.25 10.66 -0.39
CA LYS A 21 -16.01 11.84 -1.24
C LYS A 21 -16.47 13.09 -0.47
N GLY A 22 -16.21 14.28 -1.00
CA GLY A 22 -16.75 15.52 -0.44
C GLY A 22 -15.83 16.73 -0.59
N GLU A 23 -16.28 17.86 -0.06
CA GLU A 23 -15.54 19.13 -0.04
C GLU A 23 -14.78 19.36 1.29
N SER A 24 -15.04 18.52 2.30
CA SER A 24 -14.38 18.50 3.62
C SER A 24 -13.88 17.08 3.91
N ILE A 25 -12.98 16.93 4.89
CA ILE A 25 -12.54 15.59 5.36
C ILE A 25 -13.76 14.74 5.76
N ASN A 26 -13.75 13.44 5.44
CA ASN A 26 -14.78 12.51 5.92
C ASN A 26 -14.38 11.94 7.28
N ASN A 27 -15.21 12.11 8.31
CA ASN A 27 -15.07 11.36 9.56
C ASN A 27 -15.87 10.05 9.45
N ILE A 28 -15.21 8.95 9.77
CA ILE A 28 -15.85 7.65 9.96
C ILE A 28 -16.06 7.48 11.46
N ASN A 29 -17.33 7.56 11.87
CA ASN A 29 -17.76 7.48 13.25
C ASN A 29 -18.60 6.21 13.44
N GLY A 30 -18.11 5.30 14.29
CA GLY A 30 -18.92 4.21 14.82
C GLY A 30 -18.76 4.06 16.32
N SER A 31 -19.82 3.58 16.98
CA SER A 31 -19.76 3.10 18.37
C SER A 31 -19.33 1.63 18.47
N THR A 32 -19.36 0.90 17.35
CA THR A 32 -18.91 -0.49 17.21
C THR A 32 -17.99 -0.62 16.01
N ASN A 33 -17.31 -1.77 15.92
CA ASN A 33 -16.56 -2.16 14.73
C ASN A 33 -17.46 -2.21 13.49
N GLN A 34 -16.94 -1.76 12.34
CA GLN A 34 -17.66 -1.68 11.08
C GLN A 34 -17.07 -2.70 10.09
N ASP A 35 -17.88 -3.62 9.57
CA ASP A 35 -17.44 -4.62 8.60
C ASP A 35 -17.67 -4.10 7.18
N MET A 36 -16.58 -3.77 6.49
CA MET A 36 -16.57 -3.27 5.12
C MET A 36 -15.96 -4.30 4.18
N PHE A 37 -16.55 -4.44 3.00
CA PHE A 37 -15.93 -5.26 1.96
C PHE A 37 -14.87 -4.45 1.23
N ASP A 38 -15.27 -3.52 0.37
CA ASP A 38 -14.35 -2.56 -0.25
C ASP A 38 -14.53 -1.17 0.36
N LEU A 39 -13.43 -0.43 0.51
CA LEU A 39 -13.42 0.96 0.95
C LEU A 39 -12.61 1.80 -0.03
N THR A 40 -13.25 2.80 -0.62
CA THR A 40 -12.59 3.77 -1.51
C THR A 40 -12.58 5.15 -0.88
N ILE A 41 -11.39 5.67 -0.61
CA ILE A 41 -11.17 7.06 -0.21
C ILE A 41 -10.92 7.87 -1.48
N ASP A 42 -11.96 8.51 -1.99
CA ASP A 42 -11.95 9.38 -3.17
C ASP A 42 -12.33 10.82 -2.78
N ASN A 43 -11.73 11.28 -1.67
CA ASN A 43 -11.87 12.63 -1.18
C ASN A 43 -10.50 13.30 -1.15
N VAL A 44 -10.39 14.43 -1.85
CA VAL A 44 -9.22 15.30 -1.86
C VAL A 44 -8.85 15.82 -0.47
N ASN A 45 -9.78 15.90 0.46
CA ASN A 45 -9.49 16.31 1.84
C ASN A 45 -9.17 15.13 2.76
N GLY A 46 -9.21 13.90 2.25
CA GLY A 46 -8.91 12.68 2.99
C GLY A 46 -10.09 12.16 3.82
N ALA A 47 -9.77 11.20 4.67
CA ALA A 47 -10.72 10.60 5.61
C ALA A 47 -10.02 10.17 6.89
N ILE A 48 -10.77 10.05 7.98
CA ILE A 48 -10.25 9.62 9.28
C ILE A 48 -11.20 8.63 9.94
N ILE A 49 -10.66 7.54 10.51
CA ILE A 49 -11.40 6.70 11.47
C ILE A 49 -11.43 7.46 12.80
N ASN A 50 -12.46 8.26 13.00
CA ASN A 50 -12.56 9.16 14.14
C ASN A 50 -13.05 8.43 15.41
N SER A 51 -13.92 7.42 15.27
CA SER A 51 -14.31 6.53 16.38
C SER A 51 -14.67 5.13 15.90
N GLY A 52 -14.52 4.14 16.78
CA GLY A 52 -14.74 2.73 16.44
C GLY A 52 -13.54 2.14 15.69
N SER A 53 -13.81 1.13 14.86
CA SER A 53 -12.80 0.46 14.02
C SER A 53 -13.43 -0.03 12.72
N ILE A 54 -12.60 -0.38 11.75
CA ILE A 54 -13.01 -0.99 10.48
C ILE A 54 -12.31 -2.32 10.32
N ASP A 55 -13.10 -3.37 10.08
CA ASP A 55 -12.63 -4.62 9.50
C ASP A 55 -12.89 -4.59 8.01
N LEU A 56 -11.83 -4.64 7.21
CA LEU A 56 -11.90 -4.63 5.76
C LEU A 56 -11.64 -6.03 5.21
N ARG A 57 -12.51 -6.53 4.33
CA ARG A 57 -12.39 -7.89 3.75
C ARG A 57 -11.86 -7.92 2.32
N GLY A 58 -12.12 -6.86 1.56
CA GLY A 58 -11.76 -6.72 0.17
C GLY A 58 -10.59 -5.76 0.01
N THR A 59 -10.81 -4.70 -0.76
CA THR A 59 -9.78 -3.77 -1.22
C THR A 59 -9.95 -2.39 -0.60
N LEU A 60 -8.87 -1.88 0.00
CA LEU A 60 -8.73 -0.47 0.34
C LEU A 60 -8.13 0.26 -0.87
N LYS A 61 -8.88 1.16 -1.45
CA LYS A 61 -8.39 2.07 -2.49
C LYS A 61 -8.29 3.47 -1.94
N VAL A 62 -7.08 4.04 -1.93
CA VAL A 62 -6.87 5.44 -1.55
C VAL A 62 -6.50 6.22 -2.79
N GLY A 63 -7.43 7.03 -3.30
CA GLY A 63 -7.17 7.92 -4.42
C GLY A 63 -6.19 9.00 -3.97
N ILE A 64 -4.96 8.95 -4.46
CA ILE A 64 -3.84 9.84 -4.04
C ILE A 64 -4.01 11.27 -4.58
N ALA A 65 -5.25 11.71 -4.79
CA ALA A 65 -5.48 13.05 -5.29
C ALA A 65 -5.10 14.12 -4.27
N THR A 66 -5.42 14.05 -2.97
CA THR A 66 -5.00 15.18 -2.07
C THR A 66 -5.18 15.05 -0.56
N GLY A 67 -5.59 13.92 0.00
CA GLY A 67 -5.78 13.81 1.45
C GLY A 67 -5.41 12.45 2.02
N ASN A 68 -4.86 12.45 3.24
CA ASN A 68 -4.50 11.24 3.94
C ASN A 68 -5.75 10.47 4.36
N PHE A 69 -5.70 9.15 4.24
CA PHE A 69 -6.53 8.27 5.04
C PHE A 69 -5.82 8.02 6.38
N ASN A 70 -6.34 8.63 7.43
CA ASN A 70 -5.87 8.38 8.77
C ASN A 70 -6.65 7.21 9.38
N THR A 71 -5.98 6.07 9.52
CA THR A 71 -6.54 4.86 10.12
C THR A 71 -6.79 5.01 11.61
N ASN A 72 -6.15 5.99 12.28
CA ASN A 72 -6.18 6.16 13.72
C ASN A 72 -5.87 4.83 14.47
N ASN A 73 -5.01 4.00 13.88
CA ASN A 73 -4.65 2.66 14.36
C ASN A 73 -5.84 1.69 14.50
N ALA A 74 -6.94 1.93 13.79
CA ALA A 74 -8.22 1.24 13.96
C ALA A 74 -8.71 0.56 12.67
N LEU A 75 -7.78 0.20 11.77
CA LEU A 75 -8.07 -0.56 10.55
C LEU A 75 -7.47 -1.96 10.63
N THR A 76 -8.30 -2.98 10.44
CA THR A 76 -7.88 -4.38 10.26
C THR A 76 -8.09 -4.80 8.81
N LEU A 77 -7.04 -5.30 8.17
CA LEU A 77 -7.14 -6.02 6.90
C LEU A 77 -7.38 -7.50 7.22
N ILE A 78 -8.63 -7.94 7.06
CA ILE A 78 -9.08 -9.28 7.41
C ILE A 78 -8.49 -10.31 6.46
N SER A 79 -8.11 -11.46 7.01
CA SER A 79 -7.81 -12.65 6.23
C SER A 79 -8.61 -13.81 6.79
N ASP A 80 -9.29 -14.54 5.93
CA ASP A 80 -10.02 -15.74 6.29
C ASP A 80 -10.01 -16.74 5.12
N SER A 81 -10.80 -17.81 5.21
CA SER A 81 -10.91 -18.82 4.16
C SER A 81 -11.45 -18.29 2.83
N ALA A 82 -12.12 -17.12 2.81
CA ALA A 82 -12.63 -16.51 1.59
C ALA A 82 -11.57 -15.63 0.89
N GLY A 83 -10.52 -15.22 1.60
CA GLY A 83 -9.41 -14.47 1.04
C GLY A 83 -8.70 -13.57 2.05
N THR A 84 -7.75 -12.79 1.54
CA THR A 84 -7.01 -11.79 2.31
C THR A 84 -7.31 -10.41 1.74
N ALA A 85 -7.74 -9.49 2.61
CA ALA A 85 -7.91 -8.10 2.27
C ALA A 85 -6.59 -7.46 1.87
N ARG A 86 -6.67 -6.41 1.04
CA ARG A 86 -5.47 -5.76 0.50
C ARG A 86 -5.62 -4.25 0.41
N ILE A 87 -4.48 -3.57 0.33
CA ILE A 87 -4.41 -2.19 -0.14
C ILE A 87 -4.14 -2.24 -1.65
N ASP A 88 -4.97 -1.56 -2.42
CA ASP A 88 -4.80 -1.40 -3.87
C ASP A 88 -3.51 -0.65 -4.19
N GLU A 89 -3.11 -0.68 -5.45
CA GLU A 89 -1.93 0.07 -5.90
C GLU A 89 -2.03 1.56 -5.52
N LEU A 90 -0.99 2.05 -4.85
CA LEU A 90 -0.89 3.44 -4.43
C LEU A 90 -0.28 4.29 -5.55
N THR A 91 -1.11 4.71 -6.51
CA THR A 91 -0.68 5.56 -7.63
C THR A 91 -0.61 7.04 -7.25
N THR A 92 0.57 7.65 -7.25
CA THR A 92 0.74 9.08 -6.91
C THR A 92 0.07 9.97 -7.95
N LYS A 93 -0.64 11.03 -7.55
CA LYS A 93 -1.18 12.03 -8.47
C LYS A 93 -0.52 13.39 -8.25
N CYS A 94 -0.12 14.03 -9.34
CA CYS A 94 0.42 15.37 -9.36
C CYS A 94 -0.73 16.37 -9.37
N LYS A 95 -0.71 17.31 -8.42
CA LYS A 95 -1.66 18.40 -8.32
C LYS A 95 -1.22 19.55 -9.23
N TYR A 96 -1.92 19.72 -10.35
CA TYR A 96 -1.80 20.90 -11.19
C TYR A 96 -2.90 21.89 -10.83
N THR A 97 -2.55 23.16 -10.61
CA THR A 97 -3.51 24.24 -10.39
C THR A 97 -3.55 25.14 -11.61
N LEU A 98 -4.72 25.21 -12.24
CA LEU A 98 -5.01 26.10 -13.35
C LEU A 98 -5.62 27.39 -12.79
N ASN A 99 -4.89 28.50 -12.86
CA ASN A 99 -5.40 29.83 -12.53
C ASN A 99 -5.83 30.51 -13.82
N MET A 100 -7.08 30.97 -13.88
CA MET A 100 -7.70 31.55 -15.06
C MET A 100 -8.18 32.95 -14.73
N SER A 101 -7.88 33.89 -15.60
CA SER A 101 -8.19 35.30 -15.45
C SER A 101 -8.89 35.84 -16.69
N ASP A 102 -9.82 36.76 -16.44
CA ASP A 102 -10.62 37.48 -17.40
C ASP A 102 -10.51 38.97 -17.07
N ALA A 103 -9.95 39.75 -18.00
CA ALA A 103 -9.59 41.14 -17.72
C ALA A 103 -10.80 42.06 -17.52
N TYR A 104 -11.95 41.75 -18.14
CA TYR A 104 -13.17 42.55 -18.02
C TYR A 104 -13.98 42.18 -16.76
N GLY A 105 -14.00 40.90 -16.43
CA GLY A 105 -14.57 40.36 -15.21
C GLY A 105 -15.87 39.59 -15.37
N ASP A 106 -16.29 39.26 -16.60
CA ASP A 106 -17.58 38.66 -16.92
C ASP A 106 -17.48 37.21 -17.44
N SER A 107 -16.31 36.57 -17.31
CA SER A 107 -16.00 35.20 -17.79
C SER A 107 -15.64 35.17 -19.28
N TRP A 108 -14.98 34.10 -19.73
CA TRP A 108 -14.42 33.96 -21.09
C TRP A 108 -15.44 33.84 -22.25
N ASN A 109 -16.71 34.21 -22.05
CA ASN A 109 -17.77 34.28 -23.07
C ASN A 109 -17.80 33.10 -24.08
N GLY A 110 -17.66 31.87 -23.59
CA GLY A 110 -17.68 30.63 -24.39
C GLY A 110 -16.31 30.02 -24.68
N GLY A 111 -15.21 30.71 -24.36
CA GLY A 111 -13.86 30.17 -24.38
C GLY A 111 -13.58 29.28 -23.15
N PHE A 112 -12.80 28.22 -23.33
CA PHE A 112 -12.44 27.28 -22.26
C PHE A 112 -11.19 26.46 -22.58
N ILE A 113 -10.63 25.87 -21.53
CA ILE A 113 -9.55 24.88 -21.60
C ILE A 113 -10.14 23.50 -21.34
N THR A 114 -9.95 22.56 -22.24
CA THR A 114 -10.18 21.14 -21.95
C THR A 114 -8.87 20.51 -21.49
N ALA A 115 -8.85 19.93 -20.30
CA ALA A 115 -7.74 19.10 -19.87
C ALA A 115 -7.98 17.64 -20.25
N TYR A 116 -6.92 16.96 -20.68
CA TYR A 116 -6.91 15.54 -21.00
C TYR A 116 -5.84 14.83 -20.19
N ILE A 117 -6.17 13.65 -19.66
CA ILE A 117 -5.23 12.71 -19.04
C ILE A 117 -5.20 11.47 -19.93
N ASP A 118 -4.03 11.14 -20.48
CA ASP A 118 -3.85 10.04 -21.44
C ASP A 118 -4.89 10.07 -22.58
N ASN A 119 -5.14 11.27 -23.11
CA ASN A 119 -6.13 11.57 -24.15
C ASN A 119 -7.60 11.42 -23.75
N VAL A 120 -7.92 11.12 -22.49
CA VAL A 120 -9.29 11.14 -21.96
C VAL A 120 -9.60 12.53 -21.40
N PRO A 121 -10.67 13.22 -21.87
CA PRO A 121 -11.02 14.54 -21.33
C PRO A 121 -11.49 14.42 -19.89
N VAL A 122 -11.00 15.30 -19.01
CA VAL A 122 -11.32 15.29 -17.56
C VAL A 122 -12.09 16.52 -17.10
N GLY A 123 -12.22 17.54 -17.94
CA GLY A 123 -13.06 18.71 -17.66
C GLY A 123 -12.77 19.88 -18.57
N ASP A 124 -13.74 20.79 -18.61
CA ASP A 124 -13.63 22.11 -19.24
C ASP A 124 -13.53 23.19 -18.17
N PHE A 125 -12.55 24.08 -18.32
CA PHE A 125 -12.18 25.08 -17.33
C PHE A 125 -12.14 26.46 -17.96
N PHE A 126 -12.66 27.46 -17.25
CA PHE A 126 -12.67 28.85 -17.66
C PHE A 126 -12.70 29.76 -16.42
N ALA A 127 -12.31 31.03 -16.58
CA ALA A 127 -12.40 31.99 -15.50
C ALA A 127 -13.87 32.26 -15.13
N LYS A 128 -14.25 32.03 -13.88
CA LYS A 128 -15.57 32.44 -13.36
C LYS A 128 -15.48 33.90 -12.91
N ARG A 129 -16.15 34.81 -13.62
CA ARG A 129 -15.95 36.27 -13.47
C ARG A 129 -14.48 36.61 -13.76
N ALA A 130 -13.90 37.57 -13.05
CA ALA A 130 -12.53 38.03 -13.27
C ALA A 130 -11.44 36.99 -13.01
N ASN A 131 -11.58 36.12 -12.01
CA ASN A 131 -10.54 35.14 -11.66
C ASN A 131 -11.15 33.89 -11.04
N SER A 132 -10.65 32.73 -11.43
CA SER A 132 -10.91 31.47 -10.72
C SER A 132 -9.74 30.51 -10.86
N SER A 133 -9.61 29.60 -9.90
CA SER A 133 -8.67 28.49 -9.98
C SER A 133 -9.40 27.16 -10.05
N SER A 134 -8.73 26.14 -10.59
CA SER A 134 -9.20 24.76 -10.59
C SER A 134 -8.02 23.81 -10.50
N ASP A 135 -8.19 22.72 -9.75
CA ASP A 135 -7.16 21.71 -9.58
C ASP A 135 -7.42 20.51 -10.50
N ILE A 136 -6.36 20.00 -11.11
CA ILE A 136 -6.33 18.82 -11.98
C ILE A 136 -5.36 17.83 -11.37
N TYR A 137 -5.84 16.64 -11.03
CA TYR A 137 -5.04 15.59 -10.39
C TYR A 137 -4.65 14.53 -11.41
N VAL A 138 -3.37 14.51 -11.78
CA VAL A 138 -2.85 13.67 -12.88
C VAL A 138 -1.98 12.55 -12.31
N PRO A 139 -2.27 11.26 -12.56
CA PRO A 139 -1.40 10.17 -12.14
C PRO A 139 0.04 10.39 -12.61
N ALA A 140 1.02 10.13 -11.74
CA ALA A 140 2.43 10.19 -12.11
C ALA A 140 2.68 9.18 -13.25
N GLY A 141 3.42 9.62 -14.28
CA GLY A 141 3.65 8.86 -15.51
C GLY A 141 2.57 9.05 -16.60
N ALA A 142 1.38 9.54 -16.26
CA ALA A 142 0.34 9.86 -17.23
C ALA A 142 0.64 11.18 -17.96
N VAL A 143 0.09 11.34 -19.17
CA VAL A 143 0.24 12.56 -19.97
C VAL A 143 -0.89 13.54 -19.68
N LEU A 144 -0.56 14.73 -19.16
CA LEU A 144 -1.46 15.87 -19.12
C LEU A 144 -1.34 16.65 -20.42
N ARG A 145 -2.47 16.84 -21.12
CA ARG A 145 -2.56 17.71 -22.29
C ARG A 145 -3.67 18.74 -22.10
N LEU A 146 -3.38 19.99 -22.44
CA LEU A 146 -4.38 21.06 -22.50
C LEU A 146 -4.73 21.38 -23.95
N GLN A 147 -6.03 21.59 -24.19
CA GLN A 147 -6.57 22.19 -25.39
C GLN A 147 -7.20 23.52 -25.02
N TYR A 148 -7.03 24.54 -25.87
CA TYR A 148 -7.75 25.80 -25.73
C TYR A 148 -8.73 25.97 -26.89
N THR A 149 -9.99 26.21 -26.54
CA THR A 149 -11.09 26.50 -27.48
C THR A 149 -11.49 27.96 -27.29
N ALA A 150 -11.45 28.76 -28.37
CA ALA A 150 -11.86 30.16 -28.33
C ALA A 150 -13.38 30.33 -28.27
N GLY A 151 -13.81 31.37 -27.57
CA GLY A 151 -15.12 32.00 -27.63
C GLY A 151 -15.01 33.44 -28.16
N ASN A 152 -15.69 34.36 -27.49
CA ASN A 152 -15.64 35.80 -27.80
C ASN A 152 -14.67 36.52 -26.84
N TYR A 153 -14.16 37.68 -27.26
CA TYR A 153 -13.31 38.56 -26.44
C TYR A 153 -12.02 37.91 -25.91
N GLU A 154 -11.43 37.02 -26.71
CA GLU A 154 -10.20 36.28 -26.38
C GLU A 154 -9.03 37.12 -25.86
N ASN A 155 -8.97 38.39 -26.25
CA ASN A 155 -7.96 39.34 -25.77
C ASN A 155 -8.03 39.62 -24.26
N GLU A 156 -9.05 39.13 -23.57
CA GLU A 156 -9.26 39.29 -22.12
C GLU A 156 -8.84 38.04 -21.33
N ASN A 157 -8.67 36.91 -22.01
CA ASN A 157 -8.46 35.61 -21.40
C ASN A 157 -6.96 35.36 -21.15
N SER A 158 -6.60 34.95 -19.93
CA SER A 158 -5.25 34.48 -19.63
C SER A 158 -5.26 33.38 -18.57
N TYR A 159 -4.26 32.49 -18.60
CA TYR A 159 -4.16 31.44 -17.59
C TYR A 159 -2.72 31.02 -17.31
N THR A 160 -2.52 30.47 -16.13
CA THR A 160 -1.29 29.80 -15.72
C THR A 160 -1.61 28.40 -15.21
N LEU A 161 -0.76 27.45 -15.56
CA LEU A 161 -0.76 26.11 -14.97
C LEU A 161 0.44 26.02 -14.03
N SER A 162 0.17 25.65 -12.79
CA SER A 162 1.20 25.47 -11.76
C SER A 162 1.26 24.03 -11.28
N LEU A 163 2.45 23.51 -11.04
CA LEU A 163 2.69 22.26 -10.31
C LEU A 163 3.37 22.62 -8.98
N ASN A 164 2.79 22.21 -7.86
CA ASN A 164 3.31 22.54 -6.52
C ASN A 164 3.59 24.06 -6.36
N SER A 165 2.63 24.89 -6.73
CA SER A 165 2.69 26.36 -6.70
C SER A 165 3.74 27.01 -7.62
N THR A 166 4.49 26.24 -8.40
CA THR A 166 5.43 26.75 -9.42
C THR A 166 4.74 26.76 -10.78
N VAL A 167 4.70 27.92 -11.43
CA VAL A 167 4.13 28.05 -12.79
C VAL A 167 4.99 27.25 -13.77
N VAL A 168 4.38 26.27 -14.43
CA VAL A 168 5.01 25.42 -15.45
C VAL A 168 4.56 25.80 -16.88
N PHE A 169 3.46 26.53 -16.99
CA PHE A 169 2.96 27.03 -18.27
C PHE A 169 2.10 28.28 -18.08
N SER A 170 2.11 29.17 -19.06
CA SER A 170 1.27 30.38 -19.07
C SER A 170 0.89 30.72 -20.51
N ASN A 171 -0.33 31.21 -20.71
CA ASN A 171 -0.80 31.67 -22.01
C ASN A 171 -1.79 32.83 -21.85
N GLY A 172 -1.82 33.71 -22.84
CA GLY A 172 -2.61 34.94 -22.83
C GLY A 172 -1.85 36.19 -22.31
N PRO A 173 -2.47 37.39 -22.42
CA PRO A 173 -3.78 37.65 -23.01
C PRO A 173 -3.85 37.27 -24.51
N THR A 174 -5.03 36.85 -25.00
CA THR A 174 -5.23 36.20 -26.32
C THR A 174 -4.59 34.82 -26.43
N PRO A 175 -5.09 33.81 -25.69
CA PRO A 175 -4.47 32.49 -25.70
C PRO A 175 -4.50 31.87 -27.10
N THR A 176 -3.42 31.17 -27.46
CA THR A 176 -3.36 30.48 -28.75
C THR A 176 -4.38 29.33 -28.80
N VAL A 177 -5.26 29.34 -29.80
CA VAL A 177 -6.22 28.25 -30.05
C VAL A 177 -5.49 27.01 -30.55
N GLY A 178 -5.81 25.85 -30.00
CA GLY A 178 -5.21 24.59 -30.44
C GLY A 178 -5.61 23.40 -29.60
N THR A 179 -5.54 22.22 -30.21
CA THR A 179 -5.83 20.93 -29.57
C THR A 179 -4.72 20.45 -28.64
N ASN A 180 -3.54 21.07 -28.70
CA ASN A 180 -2.38 20.75 -27.87
C ASN A 180 -1.58 22.02 -27.58
N VAL A 181 -2.09 22.86 -26.68
CA VAL A 181 -1.41 24.11 -26.27
C VAL A 181 -0.35 23.87 -25.20
N PHE A 182 -0.46 22.75 -24.48
CA PHE A 182 0.52 22.28 -23.51
C PHE A 182 0.40 20.76 -23.40
N SER A 183 1.53 20.07 -23.30
CA SER A 183 1.57 18.64 -22.98
C SER A 183 2.79 18.33 -22.14
N THR A 184 2.62 17.50 -21.12
CA THR A 184 3.73 17.00 -20.30
C THR A 184 3.39 15.62 -19.74
N THR A 185 4.42 14.84 -19.42
CA THR A 185 4.26 13.65 -18.58
C THR A 185 4.34 14.09 -17.12
N ALA A 186 3.30 13.78 -16.34
CA ALA A 186 3.21 14.18 -14.95
C ALA A 186 4.30 13.48 -14.14
N SER A 187 5.11 14.27 -13.43
CA SER A 187 6.20 13.76 -12.58
C SER A 187 6.14 14.46 -11.23
N CYS A 188 5.85 13.68 -10.18
CA CYS A 188 5.83 14.13 -8.80
C CYS A 188 6.28 13.00 -7.89
N SER A 189 6.84 13.36 -6.73
CA SER A 189 7.36 12.40 -5.76
C SER A 189 6.23 11.60 -5.12
N PHE A 190 6.51 10.32 -4.84
CA PHE A 190 5.60 9.47 -4.08
C PHE A 190 5.23 10.10 -2.75
N PHE A 191 3.94 10.02 -2.42
CA PHE A 191 3.38 10.44 -1.15
C PHE A 191 2.64 9.26 -0.54
N ASN A 192 2.98 8.90 0.70
CA ASN A 192 2.23 7.88 1.44
C ASN A 192 0.87 8.46 1.84
N PRO A 193 -0.25 7.98 1.26
CA PRO A 193 -1.56 8.54 1.53
C PRO A 193 -2.22 7.91 2.77
N ILE A 194 -1.53 7.03 3.49
CA ILE A 194 -2.06 6.33 4.67
C ILE A 194 -1.22 6.70 5.89
N THR A 195 -1.90 7.12 6.95
CA THR A 195 -1.28 7.43 8.24
C THR A 195 -1.88 6.55 9.34
N GLY A 196 -1.08 6.26 10.37
CA GLY A 196 -1.44 5.34 11.44
C GLY A 196 -1.21 3.88 11.09
N ASN A 197 -1.45 3.00 12.06
CA ASN A 197 -1.22 1.58 11.95
C ASN A 197 -2.42 0.87 11.29
N ILE A 198 -2.10 -0.21 10.57
CA ILE A 198 -3.06 -1.25 10.23
C ILE A 198 -2.74 -2.51 11.04
N VAL A 199 -3.73 -3.36 11.23
CA VAL A 199 -3.52 -4.77 11.56
C VAL A 199 -3.59 -5.57 10.27
N MET A 200 -2.49 -6.16 9.83
CA MET A 200 -2.49 -7.10 8.72
C MET A 200 -2.69 -8.51 9.26
N GLN A 201 -3.80 -9.15 8.87
CA GLN A 201 -4.02 -10.56 9.19
C GLN A 201 -3.46 -11.46 8.10
N ARG A 202 -2.94 -12.61 8.52
CA ARG A 202 -2.66 -13.75 7.64
C ARG A 202 -3.37 -14.98 8.20
N TYR A 203 -4.35 -15.46 7.46
CA TYR A 203 -5.08 -16.69 7.78
C TYR A 203 -4.20 -17.91 7.55
N ILE A 204 -4.19 -18.80 8.54
CA ILE A 204 -3.67 -20.15 8.45
C ILE A 204 -4.85 -21.09 8.62
N ASP A 205 -5.01 -22.00 7.67
CA ASP A 205 -6.05 -23.03 7.68
C ASP A 205 -5.77 -24.13 8.70
N ALA A 206 -6.79 -24.93 9.00
CA ALA A 206 -6.60 -26.14 9.80
C ALA A 206 -5.78 -27.17 9.02
N GLY A 207 -4.87 -27.84 9.72
CA GLY A 207 -3.95 -28.77 9.09
C GLY A 207 -2.80 -29.13 10.03
N ALA A 208 -1.61 -29.33 9.46
CA ALA A 208 -0.42 -29.65 10.23
C ALA A 208 0.10 -28.42 11.01
N THR A 209 0.46 -28.66 12.27
CA THR A 209 1.42 -27.80 12.97
C THR A 209 2.77 -28.00 12.31
N ASN A 210 3.32 -26.94 11.72
CA ASN A 210 4.51 -27.05 10.89
C ASN A 210 5.20 -25.69 10.72
N TRP A 211 6.37 -25.72 10.11
CA TRP A 211 7.14 -24.57 9.70
C TRP A 211 6.48 -23.82 8.54
N ARG A 212 6.54 -22.48 8.58
CA ARG A 212 6.00 -21.59 7.55
C ARG A 212 6.95 -20.41 7.34
N PHE A 213 7.05 -19.94 6.10
CA PHE A 213 7.73 -18.68 5.79
C PHE A 213 6.77 -17.52 5.98
N VAL A 214 7.16 -16.53 6.77
CA VAL A 214 6.36 -15.37 7.12
C VAL A 214 7.18 -14.10 6.88
N THR A 215 6.53 -13.00 6.56
CA THR A 215 7.12 -11.67 6.44
C THR A 215 6.12 -10.64 6.93
N SER A 216 6.57 -9.41 7.15
CA SER A 216 5.72 -8.32 7.61
C SER A 216 5.26 -7.42 6.47
N ALA A 217 3.94 -7.19 6.39
CA ALA A 217 3.33 -6.19 5.51
C ALA A 217 3.39 -4.75 6.08
N VAL A 218 3.86 -4.62 7.33
CA VAL A 218 3.93 -3.37 8.08
C VAL A 218 5.36 -3.11 8.55
N THR A 219 5.70 -1.85 8.78
CA THR A 219 7.00 -1.48 9.36
C THR A 219 6.96 -1.65 10.88
N GLY A 220 8.03 -2.21 11.45
CA GLY A 220 8.22 -2.25 12.90
C GLY A 220 7.46 -3.36 13.63
N GLY A 221 6.83 -4.28 12.90
CA GLY A 221 6.23 -5.48 13.48
C GLY A 221 7.27 -6.35 14.17
N THR A 222 6.89 -7.01 15.26
CA THR A 222 7.84 -7.79 16.10
C THR A 222 7.34 -9.20 16.35
N LEU A 223 8.25 -10.08 16.79
CA LEU A 223 7.88 -11.46 17.17
C LEU A 223 6.87 -11.52 18.33
N ALA A 224 6.76 -10.47 19.15
CA ALA A 224 5.77 -10.36 20.21
C ALA A 224 4.33 -10.47 19.69
N GLU A 225 4.08 -9.98 18.48
CA GLU A 225 2.75 -10.03 17.87
C GLU A 225 2.40 -11.46 17.43
N LEU A 226 3.39 -12.22 16.95
CA LEU A 226 3.22 -13.63 16.60
C LEU A 226 3.01 -14.50 17.84
N SER A 227 3.76 -14.25 18.93
CA SER A 227 3.60 -14.97 20.20
C SER A 227 2.25 -14.74 20.87
N SER A 228 1.54 -13.65 20.53
CA SER A 228 0.15 -13.46 20.96
C SER A 228 -0.84 -14.40 20.27
N THR A 229 -0.42 -15.03 19.15
CA THR A 229 -1.25 -15.87 18.29
C THR A 229 -1.01 -17.37 18.52
N PHE A 230 0.26 -17.77 18.63
CA PHE A 230 0.66 -19.17 18.81
C PHE A 230 1.88 -19.25 19.74
N ILE A 231 2.08 -20.42 20.35
CA ILE A 231 3.14 -20.65 21.33
C ILE A 231 4.51 -20.53 20.66
N THR A 232 5.41 -19.76 21.29
CA THR A 232 6.81 -19.63 20.88
C THR A 232 7.78 -20.24 21.90
N SER A 233 8.96 -20.68 21.44
CA SER A 233 9.96 -21.31 22.30
C SER A 233 11.40 -21.03 21.88
N GLY A 234 12.31 -21.25 22.83
CA GLY A 234 13.75 -21.38 22.57
C GLY A 234 14.52 -20.09 22.34
N PHE A 235 13.94 -18.93 22.67
CA PHE A 235 14.62 -17.64 22.67
C PHE A 235 14.11 -16.73 23.80
N PRO A 236 14.91 -15.75 24.27
CA PRO A 236 14.50 -14.82 25.32
C PRO A 236 13.17 -14.11 25.06
N GLY A 237 12.26 -14.17 26.02
CA GLY A 237 10.94 -13.52 25.95
C GLY A 237 9.85 -14.32 25.23
N ALA A 238 10.18 -15.46 24.61
CA ALA A 238 9.19 -16.43 24.13
C ALA A 238 8.36 -17.01 25.29
N ASP A 239 7.25 -17.69 24.98
CA ASP A 239 6.40 -18.35 25.99
C ASP A 239 7.17 -19.44 26.75
N PHE A 240 7.99 -20.21 26.04
CA PHE A 240 8.85 -21.26 26.59
C PHE A 240 10.33 -21.04 26.20
N PRO A 241 11.01 -20.04 26.78
CA PRO A 241 12.31 -19.56 26.30
C PRO A 241 13.43 -20.59 26.46
N ASN A 242 13.28 -21.52 27.41
CA ASN A 242 14.26 -22.56 27.74
C ASN A 242 13.79 -23.97 27.34
N TRP A 243 12.72 -24.12 26.55
CA TRP A 243 12.25 -25.46 26.16
C TRP A 243 13.14 -26.05 25.07
N PRO A 244 13.46 -27.36 25.11
CA PRO A 244 13.14 -28.30 26.18
C PRO A 244 14.05 -28.16 27.40
N THR A 245 15.26 -27.62 27.24
CA THR A 245 16.18 -27.31 28.35
C THR A 245 16.96 -26.02 28.10
N ALA A 246 17.38 -25.33 29.17
CA ALA A 246 18.18 -24.10 29.03
C ALA A 246 19.56 -24.33 28.38
N ALA A 247 20.10 -25.56 28.44
CA ALA A 247 21.38 -25.91 27.82
C ALA A 247 21.26 -26.21 26.32
N ASN A 248 20.08 -26.60 25.86
CA ASN A 248 19.77 -26.89 24.47
C ASN A 248 18.32 -26.47 24.19
N PRO A 249 18.05 -25.16 24.10
CA PRO A 249 16.74 -24.66 23.73
C PRO A 249 16.42 -25.02 22.28
N TRP A 250 15.14 -25.12 21.96
CA TRP A 250 14.63 -25.35 20.62
C TRP A 250 13.89 -24.09 20.13
N PRO A 251 14.56 -23.24 19.33
CA PRO A 251 13.98 -22.03 18.77
C PRO A 251 12.84 -22.38 17.82
N SER A 252 11.67 -21.77 18.04
CA SER A 252 10.50 -21.92 17.16
C SER A 252 10.47 -20.89 16.03
N ILE A 253 11.44 -19.96 15.98
CA ILE A 253 11.53 -18.89 14.98
C ILE A 253 12.99 -18.69 14.59
N TYR A 254 13.24 -18.63 13.29
CA TYR A 254 14.55 -18.35 12.70
C TYR A 254 14.49 -17.17 11.75
N PHE A 255 15.53 -16.35 11.78
CA PHE A 255 15.93 -15.43 10.71
C PHE A 255 16.93 -16.13 9.78
N TYR A 256 17.31 -15.48 8.68
CA TYR A 256 18.34 -16.00 7.78
C TYR A 256 19.48 -15.00 7.62
N ASP A 257 20.71 -15.43 7.89
CA ASP A 257 21.93 -14.66 7.65
C ASP A 257 22.77 -15.37 6.55
N GLU A 258 22.72 -14.80 5.36
CA GLU A 258 23.44 -15.31 4.17
C GLU A 258 24.96 -15.25 4.32
N THR A 259 25.47 -14.43 5.23
CA THR A 259 26.92 -14.26 5.41
C THR A 259 27.56 -15.40 6.23
N VAL A 260 26.74 -16.26 6.84
CA VAL A 260 27.20 -17.40 7.64
C VAL A 260 27.85 -18.46 6.75
N PRO A 261 29.15 -18.79 6.94
CA PRO A 261 29.82 -19.76 6.10
C PRO A 261 29.29 -21.20 6.25
N GLY A 262 29.36 -21.96 5.17
CA GLY A 262 29.04 -23.40 5.13
C GLY A 262 27.90 -23.69 4.17
N ILE A 263 27.14 -24.74 4.47
CA ILE A 263 25.94 -25.07 3.69
C ILE A 263 24.82 -24.06 3.99
N GLN A 264 23.87 -23.91 3.08
CA GLN A 264 22.74 -22.98 3.21
C GLN A 264 21.97 -23.12 4.54
N ASP A 265 21.85 -24.33 5.07
CA ASP A 265 21.14 -24.58 6.34
C ASP A 265 21.76 -23.87 7.54
N ASN A 266 23.07 -23.56 7.48
CA ASN A 266 23.75 -22.83 8.56
C ASN A 266 23.28 -21.38 8.70
N GLY A 267 22.71 -20.80 7.63
CA GLY A 267 22.22 -19.43 7.63
C GLY A 267 20.99 -19.21 8.52
N PHE A 268 20.28 -20.28 8.91
CA PHE A 268 19.14 -20.17 9.83
C PHE A 268 19.59 -19.83 11.25
N MET A 269 19.44 -18.56 11.60
CA MET A 269 19.84 -18.01 12.90
C MET A 269 18.63 -17.88 13.81
N PRO A 270 18.67 -18.43 15.03
CA PRO A 270 17.52 -18.38 15.93
C PRO A 270 17.22 -16.95 16.35
N ALA A 271 15.94 -16.66 16.58
CA ALA A 271 15.55 -15.41 17.20
C ALA A 271 16.33 -15.17 18.51
N THR A 272 16.70 -13.93 18.77
CA THR A 272 17.51 -13.53 19.93
C THR A 272 16.68 -12.86 21.02
N ASN A 273 15.50 -12.34 20.66
CA ASN A 273 14.54 -11.77 21.60
C ASN A 273 13.14 -11.71 21.00
N ILE A 274 12.11 -11.78 21.84
CA ILE A 274 10.72 -11.52 21.42
C ILE A 274 10.50 -10.12 20.83
N SER A 275 11.35 -9.16 21.19
CA SER A 275 11.35 -7.81 20.61
C SER A 275 12.07 -7.70 19.27
N ASN A 276 12.59 -8.79 18.70
CA ASN A 276 13.16 -8.74 17.36
C ASN A 276 12.11 -8.22 16.37
N VAL A 277 12.53 -7.22 15.60
CA VAL A 277 11.73 -6.62 14.53
C VAL A 277 11.84 -7.52 13.30
N ILE A 278 10.72 -7.74 12.63
CA ILE A 278 10.69 -8.34 11.29
C ILE A 278 10.95 -7.20 10.30
N GLY A 279 12.15 -7.17 9.71
CA GLY A 279 12.57 -6.14 8.78
C GLY A 279 11.66 -6.04 7.55
N VAL A 280 11.63 -4.86 6.93
CA VAL A 280 10.87 -4.66 5.70
C VAL A 280 11.44 -5.54 4.59
N GLY A 281 10.63 -6.46 4.08
CA GLY A 281 11.03 -7.42 3.04
C GLY A 281 11.82 -8.62 3.56
N GLU A 282 12.13 -8.66 4.86
CA GLU A 282 12.77 -9.80 5.52
C GLU A 282 11.74 -10.93 5.71
N GLY A 283 12.16 -12.16 5.41
CA GLY A 283 11.40 -13.34 5.74
C GLY A 283 11.91 -13.99 7.02
N ILE A 284 11.01 -14.65 7.74
CA ILE A 284 11.30 -15.46 8.91
C ILE A 284 10.71 -16.86 8.72
N TRP A 285 11.31 -17.85 9.37
CA TRP A 285 10.82 -19.22 9.37
C TRP A 285 10.23 -19.54 10.73
N VAL A 286 8.93 -19.78 10.79
CA VAL A 286 8.17 -19.89 12.05
C VAL A 286 7.53 -21.26 12.17
N TRP A 287 7.71 -21.89 13.32
CA TRP A 287 6.92 -23.05 13.72
C TRP A 287 5.61 -22.56 14.33
N SER A 288 4.48 -22.91 13.71
CA SER A 288 3.17 -22.39 14.13
C SER A 288 2.09 -23.47 14.16
N GLY A 289 1.26 -23.43 15.21
CA GLY A 289 0.05 -24.23 15.40
C GLY A 289 -0.42 -24.22 16.85
N ASP A 290 -1.57 -24.81 17.14
CA ASP A 290 -2.17 -24.86 18.49
C ASP A 290 -1.90 -26.16 19.28
N THR A 291 -1.52 -27.25 18.61
CA THR A 291 -1.03 -28.49 19.22
C THR A 291 0.23 -29.00 18.53
N ILE A 292 0.80 -30.12 18.99
CA ILE A 292 2.07 -30.65 18.46
C ILE A 292 1.93 -31.33 17.09
N ILE A 293 0.73 -31.79 16.70
CA ILE A 293 0.52 -32.53 15.43
C ILE A 293 -0.49 -31.86 14.50
N GLY A 294 -1.34 -30.98 15.00
CA GLY A 294 -2.35 -30.33 14.19
C GLY A 294 -2.72 -28.97 14.73
N THR A 295 -3.31 -28.14 13.87
CA THR A 295 -3.77 -26.81 14.22
C THR A 295 -5.22 -26.60 13.83
N GLN A 296 -6.03 -25.95 14.67
CA GLN A 296 -7.24 -25.25 14.22
C GLN A 296 -6.86 -24.02 13.40
N PRO A 297 -7.76 -23.47 12.57
CA PRO A 297 -7.45 -22.27 11.82
C PRO A 297 -7.24 -21.08 12.75
N PHE A 298 -6.28 -20.22 12.43
CA PHE A 298 -5.97 -19.02 13.20
C PHE A 298 -5.45 -17.90 12.29
N ASN A 299 -5.33 -16.70 12.85
CA ASN A 299 -4.81 -15.53 12.15
C ASN A 299 -3.54 -15.02 12.82
N MET A 300 -2.43 -15.01 12.08
CA MET A 300 -1.27 -14.22 12.48
C MET A 300 -1.60 -12.74 12.26
N ASN A 301 -1.43 -11.93 13.30
CA ASN A 301 -1.73 -10.50 13.25
C ASN A 301 -0.43 -9.72 13.47
N ILE A 302 -0.10 -8.83 12.54
CA ILE A 302 1.05 -7.92 12.68
C ILE A 302 0.54 -6.49 12.51
N THR A 303 0.88 -5.63 13.47
CA THR A 303 0.35 -4.27 13.57
C THR A 303 1.47 -3.25 13.37
N GLY A 304 1.23 -2.29 12.50
CA GLY A 304 2.16 -1.21 12.26
C GLY A 304 1.74 -0.35 11.08
N PRO A 305 2.49 0.72 10.77
CA PRO A 305 2.26 1.47 9.54
C PRO A 305 2.45 0.55 8.33
N PRO A 306 1.55 0.57 7.33
CA PRO A 306 1.71 -0.26 6.14
C PRO A 306 2.99 0.12 5.40
N ASN A 307 3.71 -0.90 4.92
CA ASN A 307 4.81 -0.70 3.99
C ASN A 307 4.26 -0.21 2.65
N VAL A 308 4.82 0.87 2.12
CA VAL A 308 4.35 1.52 0.89
C VAL A 308 5.53 2.08 0.07
N GLY A 309 5.24 2.46 -1.18
CA GLY A 309 6.25 3.00 -2.09
C GLY A 309 7.22 1.93 -2.58
N ASN A 310 8.31 2.34 -3.22
CA ASN A 310 9.31 1.42 -3.74
C ASN A 310 10.17 0.84 -2.60
N ILE A 311 10.24 -0.48 -2.49
CA ILE A 311 11.01 -1.19 -1.47
C ILE A 311 12.07 -2.04 -2.14
N ASN A 312 13.32 -1.89 -1.69
CA ASN A 312 14.40 -2.80 -2.04
C ASN A 312 14.39 -3.96 -1.04
N LEU A 313 14.28 -5.20 -1.53
CA LEU A 313 14.38 -6.38 -0.67
C LEU A 313 15.80 -6.53 -0.12
N PRO A 314 15.97 -7.01 1.13
CA PRO A 314 17.26 -7.15 1.78
C PRO A 314 17.99 -8.40 1.29
N ILE A 315 18.38 -8.43 0.02
CA ILE A 315 19.15 -9.53 -0.58
C ILE A 315 20.66 -9.25 -0.49
N SER A 316 21.44 -10.29 -0.24
CA SER A 316 22.92 -10.25 -0.26
C SER A 316 23.51 -11.44 -1.02
N TYR A 317 24.82 -11.34 -1.30
CA TYR A 317 25.62 -12.43 -1.84
C TYR A 317 27.03 -12.38 -1.24
N THR A 318 27.41 -13.46 -0.59
CA THR A 318 28.69 -13.70 0.07
C THR A 318 29.32 -14.93 -0.57
N ASN A 319 30.50 -14.76 -1.16
CA ASN A 319 31.24 -15.88 -1.73
C ASN A 319 31.99 -16.62 -0.61
N SER A 320 31.46 -17.76 -0.15
CA SER A 320 32.10 -18.61 0.86
C SER A 320 33.07 -19.64 0.25
N GLY A 321 33.14 -19.72 -1.08
CA GLY A 321 33.84 -20.79 -1.80
C GLY A 321 32.97 -22.03 -2.06
N LEU A 322 31.67 -21.97 -1.74
CA LEU A 322 30.67 -23.01 -2.01
C LEU A 322 29.53 -22.43 -2.87
N PRO A 323 29.70 -22.32 -4.21
CA PRO A 323 28.75 -21.60 -5.05
C PRO A 323 27.32 -22.13 -5.08
N ALA A 324 27.10 -23.39 -4.65
CA ALA A 324 25.76 -23.98 -4.54
C ALA A 324 25.04 -23.55 -3.24
N ASP A 325 25.81 -23.10 -2.25
CA ASP A 325 25.36 -22.73 -0.92
C ASP A 325 25.42 -21.20 -0.69
N ASP A 326 26.03 -20.44 -1.60
CA ASP A 326 26.08 -18.97 -1.58
C ASP A 326 24.82 -18.31 -2.14
N GLY A 327 24.44 -17.14 -1.62
CA GLY A 327 23.36 -16.31 -2.19
C GLY A 327 21.93 -16.72 -1.84
N TRP A 328 21.75 -17.70 -0.96
CA TRP A 328 20.43 -18.00 -0.38
C TRP A 328 19.98 -16.83 0.49
N ASN A 329 18.74 -16.37 0.29
CA ASN A 329 18.17 -15.27 1.06
C ASN A 329 16.74 -15.63 1.44
N MET A 330 16.32 -15.27 2.65
CA MET A 330 14.94 -15.39 3.09
C MET A 330 14.29 -14.00 3.04
N VAL A 331 13.63 -13.72 1.91
CA VAL A 331 12.90 -12.47 1.68
C VAL A 331 11.43 -12.76 1.39
N GLY A 332 10.56 -11.81 1.73
CA GLY A 332 9.13 -11.95 1.53
C GLY A 332 8.50 -10.71 0.91
N ASN A 333 7.24 -10.84 0.50
CA ASN A 333 6.44 -9.72 0.04
C ASN A 333 6.18 -8.72 1.19
N PRO A 334 6.74 -7.50 1.13
CA PRO A 334 6.60 -6.53 2.20
C PRO A 334 5.27 -5.78 2.15
N TYR A 335 4.44 -5.96 1.12
CA TYR A 335 3.25 -5.14 0.91
C TYR A 335 1.99 -5.80 1.48
N PRO A 336 1.00 -5.01 1.96
CA PRO A 336 -0.32 -5.49 2.34
C PRO A 336 -1.19 -5.78 1.10
N SER A 337 -0.64 -6.49 0.11
CA SER A 337 -1.27 -6.86 -1.15
C SER A 337 -0.52 -8.04 -1.77
N SER A 338 -1.13 -8.73 -2.73
CA SER A 338 -0.45 -9.77 -3.51
C SER A 338 0.56 -9.15 -4.48
N ILE A 339 1.74 -9.78 -4.63
CA ILE A 339 2.69 -9.45 -5.69
C ILE A 339 2.21 -10.07 -7.01
N ASP A 340 2.23 -9.26 -8.06
CA ASP A 340 2.22 -9.74 -9.44
C ASP A 340 3.67 -9.98 -9.88
N TRP A 341 4.12 -11.24 -9.86
CA TRP A 341 5.51 -11.58 -10.16
C TRP A 341 5.88 -11.30 -11.62
N ASP A 342 4.91 -11.31 -12.55
CA ASP A 342 5.15 -11.06 -13.97
C ASP A 342 5.20 -9.54 -14.28
N SER A 343 4.95 -8.70 -13.26
CA SER A 343 4.93 -7.26 -13.43
C SER A 343 6.29 -6.73 -13.93
N PRO A 344 6.30 -5.95 -15.02
CA PRO A 344 7.54 -5.32 -15.51
C PRO A 344 8.08 -4.25 -14.56
N ASN A 345 7.32 -3.87 -13.53
CA ASN A 345 7.71 -2.89 -12.53
C ASN A 345 8.55 -3.49 -11.39
N ILE A 346 8.73 -4.82 -11.35
CA ILE A 346 9.59 -5.50 -10.36
C ILE A 346 10.96 -5.74 -10.99
N THR A 347 12.00 -5.16 -10.39
CA THR A 347 13.39 -5.37 -10.83
C THR A 347 13.97 -6.63 -10.16
N LYS A 348 14.30 -7.65 -10.97
CA LYS A 348 14.80 -8.96 -10.51
C LYS A 348 16.30 -9.16 -10.85
N ASN A 349 17.14 -8.16 -10.58
CA ASN A 349 18.57 -8.25 -10.91
C ASN A 349 19.30 -9.18 -9.94
N GLY A 350 20.02 -10.18 -10.46
CA GLY A 350 20.84 -11.09 -9.66
C GLY A 350 20.03 -12.07 -8.80
N VAL A 351 18.73 -12.22 -9.07
CA VAL A 351 17.83 -13.13 -8.35
C VAL A 351 17.39 -14.24 -9.29
N ASN A 352 17.30 -15.47 -8.78
CA ASN A 352 16.69 -16.56 -9.52
C ASN A 352 15.23 -16.22 -9.82
N ASN A 353 14.78 -16.40 -11.07
CA ASN A 353 13.41 -16.05 -11.46
C ASN A 353 12.39 -17.12 -11.02
N ALA A 354 12.32 -17.34 -9.71
CA ALA A 354 11.41 -18.29 -9.09
C ALA A 354 10.97 -17.84 -7.69
N ILE A 355 9.77 -18.24 -7.31
CA ILE A 355 9.24 -18.15 -5.94
C ILE A 355 9.02 -19.57 -5.44
N TYR A 356 9.36 -19.82 -4.17
CA TYR A 356 9.12 -21.09 -3.49
C TYR A 356 8.29 -20.85 -2.23
N ILE A 357 7.27 -21.68 -2.01
CA ILE A 357 6.42 -21.64 -0.81
C ILE A 357 6.31 -23.06 -0.27
N TRP A 358 6.60 -23.26 1.01
CA TRP A 358 6.44 -24.55 1.67
C TRP A 358 4.97 -24.84 1.93
N ASN A 359 4.46 -25.98 1.44
CA ASN A 359 3.14 -26.49 1.78
C ASN A 359 3.27 -27.46 2.98
N PRO A 360 2.76 -27.09 4.16
CA PRO A 360 2.95 -27.87 5.37
C PRO A 360 2.13 -29.17 5.42
N ASP A 361 1.02 -29.25 4.68
CA ASP A 361 0.13 -30.43 4.69
C ASP A 361 0.56 -31.49 3.68
N LEU A 362 1.22 -31.05 2.59
CA LEU A 362 1.77 -31.94 1.57
C LEU A 362 3.26 -32.21 1.75
N GLU A 363 3.91 -31.54 2.70
CA GLU A 363 5.35 -31.63 2.99
C GLU A 363 6.23 -31.43 1.73
N GLN A 364 5.86 -30.45 0.89
CA GLN A 364 6.58 -30.15 -0.33
C GLN A 364 6.54 -28.66 -0.67
N PHE A 365 7.51 -28.19 -1.46
CA PHE A 365 7.47 -26.86 -2.02
C PHE A 365 6.47 -26.77 -3.19
N ALA A 366 5.61 -25.77 -3.16
CA ALA A 366 5.02 -25.20 -4.37
C ALA A 366 5.99 -24.16 -4.94
N SER A 367 6.04 -24.04 -6.27
CA SER A 367 6.90 -23.07 -6.93
C SER A 367 6.23 -22.39 -8.13
N TYR A 368 6.67 -21.17 -8.40
CA TYR A 368 6.39 -20.43 -9.63
C TYR A 368 7.72 -20.09 -10.29
N VAL A 369 7.97 -20.58 -11.51
CA VAL A 369 9.27 -20.47 -12.18
C VAL A 369 9.08 -19.86 -13.56
N GLY A 370 9.89 -18.85 -13.91
CA GLY A 370 9.96 -18.32 -15.28
C GLY A 370 9.01 -17.17 -15.60
N GLY A 371 8.59 -16.38 -14.61
CA GLY A 371 7.71 -15.21 -14.77
C GLY A 371 8.37 -13.92 -15.24
#